data_AF-A0A920VL20-F1
#
_entry.id   AF-A0A920VL20-F1
#
_cell.length_a   1.000
_cell.length_b   1.000
_cell.length_c   1.000
_cell.angle_alpha   90.00
_cell.angle_beta   90.00
_cell.angle_gamma   90.00
#
_symmetry.space_group_name_H-M   'P 1'
#
loop_
_entity.id
_entity.type
_entity.pdbx_description
1 polymer ?
#
loop_
_entity_poly.entity_id
_entity_poly.type
_entity_poly.pdbx_seq_one_letter_code
_entity_poly.pdbx_strand_id
1 'polypeptide(L)'
;MKGGGGFLFLLLSRLETKKGILGIALAKANEVAEAIRKSFERLARNGEGAYPKGTLPHEIMGRWGAGRVLLRPAAPGTGVIAGGPVRAVLEAAGFSDVLTKSLGTNNPINVVRATMNGLNELVTAEQAAKSVEYQLRL
;
A
#
# COMPACT_ATOMS: atom_id res chain seq x y z
N MET A 1 -8.15 -6.65 -39.85
CA MET A 1 -7.40 -7.16 -38.67
C MET A 1 -8.37 -7.24 -37.49
N LYS A 2 -8.79 -8.44 -37.07
CA LYS A 2 -9.75 -8.66 -35.95
C LYS A 2 -9.00 -8.44 -34.64
N GLY A 3 -9.08 -7.23 -34.09
CA GLY A 3 -8.40 -6.83 -32.87
C GLY A 3 -9.02 -7.47 -31.62
N GLY A 4 -8.45 -8.58 -31.17
CA GLY A 4 -8.74 -9.16 -29.85
C GLY A 4 -8.08 -8.33 -28.76
N GLY A 5 -8.79 -7.33 -28.24
CA GLY A 5 -8.30 -6.49 -27.14
C GLY A 5 -8.61 -7.15 -25.79
N GLY A 6 -7.61 -7.77 -25.16
CA GLY A 6 -7.77 -8.29 -23.80
C GLY A 6 -8.05 -7.18 -22.78
N PHE A 7 -8.88 -7.49 -21.79
CA PHE A 7 -9.27 -6.55 -20.72
C PHE A 7 -8.10 -6.31 -19.75
N LEU A 8 -7.94 -5.07 -19.30
CA LEU A 8 -6.97 -4.72 -18.26
C LEU A 8 -7.67 -4.74 -16.91
N PHE A 9 -7.19 -5.58 -16.00
CA PHE A 9 -7.68 -5.65 -14.63
C PHE A 9 -6.63 -5.10 -13.66
N LEU A 10 -7.08 -4.23 -12.76
CA LEU A 10 -6.27 -3.78 -11.63
C LEU A 10 -6.69 -4.62 -10.42
N LEU A 11 -5.73 -5.31 -9.80
CA LEU A 11 -5.99 -6.12 -8.61
C LEU A 11 -5.12 -5.63 -7.45
N LEU A 12 -5.74 -5.49 -6.29
CA LEU A 12 -5.06 -5.34 -5.03
C LEU A 12 -5.15 -6.67 -4.30
N SER A 13 -4.03 -7.23 -3.84
CA SER A 13 -4.07 -8.49 -3.07
C SER A 13 -2.95 -8.54 -2.05
N ARG A 14 -3.26 -9.07 -0.86
CA ARG A 14 -2.30 -9.37 0.21
C ARG A 14 -1.83 -10.81 0.05
N LEU A 15 -0.54 -11.08 0.25
CA LEU A 15 -0.02 -12.44 0.33
C LEU A 15 0.36 -12.77 1.77
N GLU A 16 -0.43 -13.62 2.41
CA GLU A 16 -0.17 -14.11 3.76
C GLU A 16 0.93 -15.19 3.74
N THR A 17 2.18 -14.75 3.56
CA THR A 17 3.36 -15.56 3.88
C THR A 17 3.77 -15.32 5.33
N LYS A 18 4.70 -16.10 5.88
CA LYS A 18 5.29 -15.89 7.22
C LYS A 18 5.84 -14.47 7.43
N LYS A 19 6.10 -13.74 6.35
CA LYS A 19 6.57 -12.35 6.31
C LYS A 19 5.47 -11.30 6.09
N GLY A 20 4.19 -11.68 5.95
CA GLY A 20 3.06 -10.75 5.85
C GLY A 20 3.18 -9.71 4.71
N ILE A 21 3.50 -10.17 3.50
CA ILE A 21 3.84 -9.31 2.36
C ILE A 21 2.58 -8.69 1.73
N LEU A 22 2.63 -7.39 1.48
CA LEU A 22 1.58 -6.68 0.77
C LEU A 22 2.15 -6.03 -0.50
N GLY A 23 1.38 -6.09 -1.59
CA GLY A 23 1.76 -5.43 -2.83
C GLY A 23 0.56 -5.09 -3.71
N ILE A 24 0.82 -4.36 -4.78
CA ILE A 24 -0.17 -4.04 -5.82
C ILE A 24 0.22 -4.78 -7.09
N ALA A 25 -0.73 -5.43 -7.77
CA ALA A 25 -0.48 -6.04 -9.07
C ALA A 25 -1.50 -5.60 -10.13
N LEU A 26 -0.97 -5.09 -11.24
CA LEU A 26 -1.74 -4.85 -12.45
C LEU A 26 -1.58 -6.06 -13.38
N ALA A 27 -2.68 -6.61 -13.88
CA ALA A 27 -2.67 -7.74 -14.79
C ALA A 27 -3.62 -7.53 -15.98
N LYS A 28 -3.12 -7.79 -17.18
CA LYS A 28 -3.93 -7.79 -18.40
C LYS A 28 -4.16 -9.22 -18.84
N ALA A 29 -5.43 -9.58 -19.06
CA ALA A 29 -5.81 -10.93 -19.49
C ALA A 29 -7.16 -10.92 -20.20
N ASN A 30 -7.48 -11.99 -20.91
CA ASN A 30 -8.78 -12.14 -21.56
C ASN A 30 -9.85 -12.60 -20.58
N GLU A 31 -9.44 -13.32 -19.52
CA GLU A 31 -10.31 -13.83 -18.47
C GLU A 31 -9.93 -13.31 -17.09
N VAL A 32 -10.91 -13.19 -16.20
CA VAL A 32 -10.73 -12.70 -14.83
C VAL A 32 -9.85 -13.64 -14.01
N ALA A 33 -10.08 -14.96 -14.10
CA ALA A 33 -9.31 -15.96 -13.37
C ALA A 33 -7.81 -15.93 -13.76
N GLU A 34 -7.53 -15.76 -15.04
CA GLU A 34 -6.17 -15.63 -15.55
C GLU A 34 -5.49 -14.33 -15.06
N ALA A 35 -6.23 -13.21 -15.00
CA ALA A 35 -5.75 -11.96 -14.42
C ALA A 35 -5.40 -12.09 -12.92
N ILE A 36 -6.22 -12.81 -12.17
CA ILE A 36 -5.97 -13.11 -10.75
C ILE A 36 -4.67 -13.90 -10.59
N ARG A 37 -4.48 -14.98 -11.36
CA ARG A 37 -3.26 -15.79 -11.29
C ARG A 37 -2.01 -14.98 -11.61
N LYS A 38 -2.03 -14.20 -12.70
CA LYS A 38 -0.95 -13.29 -13.09
C LYS A 38 -0.63 -12.25 -12.01
N SER A 39 -1.65 -11.81 -11.27
CA SER A 39 -1.49 -10.86 -10.17
C SER A 39 -0.73 -11.48 -9.00
N PHE A 40 -1.09 -12.70 -8.59
CA PHE A 40 -0.37 -13.43 -7.54
C PHE A 40 1.10 -13.71 -7.91
N GLU A 41 1.38 -14.11 -9.15
CA GLU A 41 2.76 -14.31 -9.64
C GLU A 41 3.59 -13.01 -9.63
N ARG A 42 2.95 -11.86 -9.83
CA ARG A 42 3.61 -10.55 -9.71
C ARG A 42 3.86 -10.17 -8.26
N LEU A 43 2.89 -10.42 -7.38
CA LEU A 43 3.02 -10.13 -5.95
C LEU A 43 4.08 -10.98 -5.27
N ALA A 44 4.20 -12.25 -5.66
CA ALA A 44 5.26 -13.12 -5.15
C ALA A 44 6.68 -12.59 -5.47
N ARG A 45 6.82 -11.81 -6.55
CA ARG A 45 8.10 -11.20 -6.98
C ARG A 45 8.34 -9.81 -6.41
N ASN A 46 7.29 -8.98 -6.33
CA ASN A 46 7.40 -7.55 -6.07
C ASN A 46 6.73 -7.10 -4.75
N GLY A 47 6.28 -8.04 -3.93
CA GLY A 47 5.58 -7.70 -2.70
C GLY A 47 6.52 -7.06 -1.68
N GLU A 48 6.02 -6.03 -1.01
CA GLU A 48 6.77 -5.21 -0.05
C GLU A 48 6.33 -5.52 1.40
N GLY A 49 7.12 -5.05 2.35
CA GLY A 49 7.30 -5.62 3.70
C GLY A 49 6.10 -5.71 4.64
N ALA A 50 6.39 -6.20 5.85
CA ALA A 50 5.42 -6.38 6.92
C ALA A 50 5.12 -5.05 7.62
N TYR A 51 3.85 -4.67 7.67
CA TYR A 51 3.40 -3.48 8.40
C TYR A 51 2.98 -3.83 9.84
N PRO A 52 3.20 -2.92 10.80
CA PRO A 52 2.73 -3.12 12.17
C PRO A 52 1.20 -3.19 12.21
N LYS A 53 0.66 -4.04 13.10
CA LYS A 53 -0.78 -4.09 13.37
C LYS A 53 -1.18 -2.90 14.23
N GLY A 54 -2.33 -2.29 13.94
CA GLY A 54 -2.87 -1.15 14.70
C GLY A 54 -2.83 0.16 13.91
N THR A 55 -2.07 1.14 14.39
CA THR A 55 -1.96 2.49 13.80
C THR A 55 -0.57 2.77 13.23
N LEU A 56 -0.44 3.90 12.53
CA LEU A 56 0.82 4.37 11.96
C LEU A 56 1.79 4.87 13.06
N PRO A 57 3.11 4.69 12.91
CA PRO A 57 4.08 5.24 13.86
C PRO A 57 4.11 6.77 13.90
N HIS A 58 3.94 7.42 12.75
CA HIS A 58 3.92 8.88 12.59
C HIS A 58 3.11 9.27 11.36
N GLU A 59 2.86 10.58 11.20
CA GLU A 59 2.19 11.12 10.02
C GLU A 59 3.13 11.11 8.81
N ILE A 60 2.64 10.68 7.65
CA ILE A 60 3.41 10.65 6.41
C ILE A 60 2.59 11.09 5.21
N MET A 61 3.27 11.67 4.22
CA MET A 61 2.67 12.10 2.95
C MET A 61 3.18 11.23 1.82
N GLY A 62 2.40 10.22 1.44
CA GLY A 62 2.69 9.36 0.30
C GLY A 62 2.53 10.10 -1.02
N ARG A 63 3.47 9.91 -1.95
CA ARG A 63 3.48 10.61 -3.26
C ARG A 63 3.72 9.64 -4.40
N TRP A 64 2.96 9.80 -5.48
CA TRP A 64 3.19 9.11 -6.74
C TRP A 64 2.60 9.90 -7.92
N GLY A 65 3.46 10.38 -8.82
CA GLY A 65 3.05 11.26 -9.92
C GLY A 65 2.29 12.48 -9.39
N ALA A 66 1.06 12.68 -9.87
CA ALA A 66 0.16 13.74 -9.39
C ALA A 66 -0.66 13.37 -8.14
N GLY A 67 -0.54 12.15 -7.62
CA GLY A 67 -1.25 11.67 -6.44
C GLY A 67 -0.48 11.96 -5.15
N ARG A 68 -1.18 12.53 -4.17
CA ARG A 68 -0.67 12.76 -2.82
C ARG A 68 -1.67 12.18 -1.82
N VAL A 69 -1.21 11.43 -0.84
CA VAL A 69 -2.07 10.85 0.20
C VAL A 69 -1.47 11.16 1.55
N LEU A 70 -2.19 11.94 2.36
CA LEU A 70 -1.86 12.16 3.76
C LEU A 70 -2.34 10.95 4.56
N LEU A 71 -1.44 10.36 5.33
CA LEU A 71 -1.65 9.21 6.21
C LEU A 71 -1.32 9.67 7.63
N ARG A 72 -2.32 9.70 8.51
CA ARG A 72 -2.16 10.18 9.89
C ARG A 72 -2.57 9.11 10.89
N PRO A 73 -1.79 8.89 11.97
CA PRO A 73 -2.20 7.99 13.03
C PRO A 73 -3.50 8.45 13.69
N ALA A 74 -4.23 7.48 14.23
CA ALA A 74 -5.51 7.69 14.90
C ALA A 74 -5.52 6.98 16.25
N ALA A 75 -6.39 7.42 17.15
CA ALA A 75 -6.57 6.75 18.43
C ALA A 75 -7.20 5.36 18.22
N PRO A 76 -6.91 4.38 19.10
CA PRO A 76 -7.53 3.06 19.03
C PRO A 76 -9.07 3.15 19.01
N GLY A 77 -9.71 2.41 18.11
CA GLY A 77 -11.17 2.41 17.97
C GLY A 77 -11.72 3.49 17.03
N THR A 78 -10.86 4.27 16.37
CA THR A 78 -11.27 5.24 15.33
C THR A 78 -11.67 4.53 14.03
N GLY A 79 -11.07 3.37 13.76
CA GLY A 79 -11.23 2.68 12.49
C GLY A 79 -10.43 3.33 11.35
N VAL A 80 -10.57 2.76 10.15
CA VAL A 80 -9.92 3.26 8.93
C VAL A 80 -10.84 4.27 8.23
N ILE A 81 -10.54 5.56 8.40
CA ILE A 81 -11.24 6.66 7.72
C ILE A 81 -10.45 7.04 6.47
N ALA A 82 -10.85 6.44 5.35
CA ALA A 82 -10.16 6.59 4.08
C ALA A 82 -11.10 6.47 2.88
N GLY A 83 -10.70 7.10 1.77
CA GLY A 83 -11.36 6.90 0.47
C GLY A 83 -11.13 5.48 -0.05
N GLY A 84 -12.06 4.96 -0.87
CA GLY A 84 -12.09 3.55 -1.29
C GLY A 84 -10.73 2.93 -1.68
N PRO A 85 -9.94 3.56 -2.59
CA PRO A 85 -8.66 3.01 -2.99
C PRO A 85 -7.62 2.95 -1.86
N VAL A 86 -7.61 3.96 -0.98
CA VAL A 86 -6.69 4.02 0.18
C VAL A 86 -7.13 3.04 1.26
N ARG A 87 -8.43 2.94 1.52
CA ARG A 87 -9.01 2.00 2.49
C ARG A 87 -8.64 0.56 2.13
N ALA A 88 -8.81 0.16 0.88
CA ALA A 88 -8.47 -1.18 0.41
C ALA A 88 -6.98 -1.54 0.69
N VAL A 89 -6.08 -0.58 0.53
CA VAL A 89 -4.64 -0.76 0.84
C VAL A 89 -4.41 -0.92 2.33
N LEU A 90 -5.00 -0.05 3.15
CA LEU A 90 -4.80 -0.06 4.60
C LEU A 90 -5.39 -1.31 5.27
N GLU A 91 -6.58 -1.73 4.85
CA GLU A 91 -7.20 -2.98 5.32
C GLU A 91 -6.38 -4.19 4.89
N ALA A 92 -5.93 -4.23 3.64
CA ALA A 92 -5.04 -5.28 3.15
C ALA A 92 -3.70 -5.28 3.90
N ALA A 93 -3.21 -4.14 4.41
CA ALA A 93 -1.99 -4.06 5.22
C ALA A 93 -2.23 -4.51 6.68
N GLY A 94 -3.48 -4.47 7.14
CA GLY A 94 -3.86 -4.82 8.51
C GLY A 94 -3.79 -3.64 9.48
N PHE A 95 -3.91 -2.41 8.96
CA PHE A 95 -4.12 -1.23 9.80
C PHE A 95 -5.58 -1.17 10.25
N SER A 96 -5.77 -0.85 11.52
CA SER A 96 -7.09 -0.74 12.14
C SER A 96 -7.52 0.71 12.29
N ASP A 97 -6.59 1.60 12.62
CA ASP A 97 -6.90 2.96 13.07
C ASP A 97 -6.03 3.98 12.31
N VAL A 98 -6.59 4.58 11.26
CA VAL A 98 -5.86 5.53 10.42
C VAL A 98 -6.81 6.59 9.85
N LEU A 99 -6.40 7.85 9.92
CA LEU A 99 -7.07 8.96 9.23
C LEU A 99 -6.31 9.29 7.95
N THR A 100 -7.02 9.44 6.84
CA THR A 100 -6.39 9.76 5.57
C THR A 100 -7.08 10.86 4.80
N LYS A 101 -6.32 11.52 3.92
CA LYS A 101 -6.86 12.43 2.92
C LYS A 101 -6.11 12.29 1.61
N SER A 102 -6.82 11.93 0.54
CA SER A 102 -6.28 11.99 -0.81
C SER A 102 -6.31 13.43 -1.32
N LEU A 103 -5.19 13.89 -1.88
CA LEU A 103 -4.96 15.24 -2.37
C LEU A 103 -4.42 15.17 -3.81
N GLY A 104 -4.86 16.09 -4.67
CA GLY A 104 -4.40 16.16 -6.06
C GLY A 104 -5.28 15.34 -7.02
N THR A 105 -4.89 14.10 -7.33
CA THR A 105 -5.58 13.27 -8.33
C THR A 105 -6.61 12.32 -7.70
N ASN A 106 -7.70 12.07 -8.44
CA ASN A 106 -8.69 11.05 -8.13
C ASN A 106 -8.44 9.73 -8.88
N ASN A 107 -7.37 9.62 -9.67
CA ASN A 107 -7.03 8.37 -10.36
C ASN A 107 -6.67 7.27 -9.34
N PRO A 108 -7.47 6.19 -9.23
CA PRO A 108 -7.27 5.17 -8.19
C PRO A 108 -5.89 4.51 -8.28
N ILE A 109 -5.35 4.28 -9.48
CA ILE A 109 -4.01 3.65 -9.62
C ILE A 109 -2.93 4.51 -8.97
N ASN A 110 -2.96 5.83 -9.20
CA ASN A 110 -1.97 6.74 -8.65
C ASN A 110 -2.14 6.90 -7.14
N VAL A 111 -3.40 6.96 -6.67
CA VAL A 111 -3.70 7.04 -5.23
C VAL A 111 -3.18 5.80 -4.51
N VAL A 112 -3.44 4.59 -5.02
CA VAL A 112 -2.97 3.34 -4.41
C VAL A 112 -1.45 3.28 -4.39
N ARG A 113 -0.78 3.65 -5.49
CA ARG A 113 0.69 3.72 -5.54
C ARG A 113 1.28 4.76 -4.59
N ALA A 114 0.65 5.94 -4.47
CA ALA A 114 1.06 6.97 -3.53
C ALA A 114 0.95 6.47 -2.08
N THR A 115 -0.13 5.77 -1.74
CA THR A 115 -0.32 5.14 -0.43
C THR A 115 0.79 4.13 -0.15
N MET A 116 1.07 3.21 -1.08
CA MET A 116 2.16 2.23 -0.91
C MET A 116 3.51 2.89 -0.68
N ASN A 117 3.83 3.92 -1.47
CA ASN A 117 5.08 4.65 -1.29
C ASN A 117 5.18 5.30 0.10
N GLY A 118 4.09 5.93 0.55
CA GLY A 118 4.02 6.48 1.91
C GLY A 118 4.16 5.41 3.00
N LEU A 119 3.63 4.20 2.79
CA LEU A 119 3.79 3.10 3.74
C LEU A 119 5.23 2.56 3.77
N ASN A 120 5.92 2.52 2.63
CA ASN A 120 7.33 2.09 2.56
C ASN A 120 8.30 3.08 3.20
N GLU A 121 7.96 4.36 3.21
CA GLU A 121 8.75 5.41 3.86
C GLU A 121 8.57 5.44 5.39
N LEU A 122 7.67 4.60 5.95
CA LEU A 122 7.47 4.52 7.39
C LEU A 122 8.72 3.95 8.09
N VAL A 123 9.26 4.76 8.98
CA VAL A 123 10.30 4.35 9.94
C VAL A 123 9.65 3.94 11.26
N THR A 124 9.93 2.72 11.71
CA THR A 124 9.49 2.27 13.05
C THR A 124 10.35 2.91 14.15
N ALA A 125 9.81 3.02 15.36
CA ALA A 125 10.55 3.58 16.50
C ALA A 125 11.88 2.84 16.76
N GLU A 126 11.91 1.51 16.54
CA GLU A 126 13.12 0.71 16.67
C GLU A 126 14.17 1.04 15.60
N GLN A 127 13.75 1.29 14.36
CA GLN A 127 14.64 1.68 13.28
C GLN A 127 15.22 3.09 13.52
N ALA A 128 14.37 4.02 14.00
CA ALA A 128 14.79 5.36 14.37
C ALA A 128 15.75 5.37 15.57
N ALA A 129 15.50 4.55 16.60
CA ALA A 129 16.38 4.44 17.75
C ALA A 129 17.78 3.94 17.36
N LYS A 130 17.86 2.93 16.47
CA LYS A 130 19.14 2.40 15.97
C LYS A 130 19.91 3.43 15.15
N SER A 131 19.25 4.21 14.29
CA SER A 131 19.96 5.23 13.49
C SER A 131 20.55 6.32 14.37
N VAL A 132 19.83 6.74 15.43
CA VAL A 132 20.31 7.71 16.42
C VAL A 132 21.46 7.15 17.25
N GLU A 133 21.40 5.89 17.70
CA GLU A 133 22.50 5.24 18.46
C GLU A 133 23.79 5.14 17.64
N TYR A 134 23.70 4.85 16.34
CA TYR A 134 24.85 4.84 15.43
C TYR A 134 25.46 6.24 15.25
N GLN A 135 24.63 7.28 15.19
CA GLN A 135 25.10 8.67 15.08
C GLN A 135 25.80 9.16 16.35
N LEU A 136 25.35 8.70 17.52
CA LEU A 136 25.96 9.05 18.82
C LEU A 136 27.27 8.30 19.12
N ARG A 137 27.56 7.21 18.39
CA ARG A 137 28.80 6.41 18.52
C ARG A 137 29.94 6.87 17.60
N LEU A 138 29.68 7.78 16.67
CA LEU A 138 30.67 8.41 15.78
C LEU A 138 31.08 9.78 16.34
#